data_AF-A5Z535-F1
#
_entry.id   AF-A5Z535-F1
#
_cell.length_a   1.000
_cell.length_b   1.000
_cell.length_c   1.000
_cell.angle_alpha   90.00
_cell.angle_beta   90.00
_cell.angle_gamma   90.00
#
_symmetry.space_group_name_H-M   'P 1'
#
loop_
_entity.id
_entity.type
_entity.pdbx_description
1 polymer ?
#
loop_
_entity_poly.entity_id
_entity_poly.type
_entity_poly.pdbx_seq_one_letter_code
_entity_poly.pdbx_strand_id
1 'polypeptide(L)'
;MVPDYISAKVMREMKNGCVYPCMGCRSFLTVEDSQRNPDGSYKFYGRFNQGVVTINLVDVACSSNGDMDLFWKILDERLELCHRALRCRHERLLGTPSDVAPILWQNGALARLKKGETLDKLLYNGYSTISLGYAGLYEMCVRMTGKSHTDPEAKPFALKVMQKLNDKCAEWKAAENISYSVYGTPMESTTYKFAKCLQKRFGIIKGVTDKNYITNSYHVHVTEKIDAFSKLKFESEFQKLSPGGAISYVEVPNLQDNIEAVIQVMKFIYDNIMYAELNTKSDYCECCGYNGEIQIVTDEKNGKLVWECPSCGNRNQDKMSVARRTCGYIGTQFWNQGRTQEIKDRVLHL
;
A
#
# COMPACT_ATOMS: atom_id res chain seq x y z
N MET A 1 -13.42 -0.62 -12.92
CA MET A 1 -14.54 -0.20 -12.06
C MET A 1 -14.00 0.64 -10.92
N VAL A 2 -14.54 1.84 -10.80
CA VAL A 2 -14.64 2.62 -9.55
C VAL A 2 -16.13 2.52 -9.14
N PRO A 3 -16.51 2.65 -7.86
CA PRO A 3 -15.72 3.15 -6.73
C PRO A 3 -15.02 2.07 -5.90
N ASP A 4 -14.03 2.49 -5.11
CA ASP A 4 -13.49 1.72 -4.00
C ASP A 4 -14.35 1.91 -2.72
N TYR A 5 -14.28 1.01 -1.75
CA TYR A 5 -15.20 1.00 -0.61
C TYR A 5 -14.52 1.23 0.74
N ILE A 6 -14.87 2.33 1.41
CA ILE A 6 -14.50 2.59 2.80
C ILE A 6 -15.69 2.27 3.71
N SER A 7 -15.50 1.34 4.65
CA SER A 7 -16.50 1.04 5.68
C SER A 7 -16.54 2.17 6.71
N ALA A 8 -17.61 2.97 6.69
CA ALA A 8 -17.87 3.96 7.73
C ALA A 8 -18.06 3.31 9.12
N LYS A 9 -18.54 2.07 9.18
CA LYS A 9 -18.71 1.34 10.45
C LYS A 9 -17.35 1.02 11.07
N VAL A 10 -16.51 0.29 10.33
CA VAL A 10 -15.18 -0.12 10.79
C VAL A 10 -14.26 1.09 10.98
N MET A 11 -14.37 2.11 10.11
CA MET A 11 -13.59 3.33 10.26
C MET A 11 -13.91 4.06 11.57
N ARG A 12 -15.18 4.15 11.99
CA ARG A 12 -15.54 4.74 13.29
C ARG A 12 -14.91 3.98 14.46
N GLU A 13 -14.89 2.66 14.41
CA GLU A 13 -14.24 1.83 15.43
C GLU A 13 -12.72 2.09 15.48
N MET A 14 -12.08 2.24 14.31
CA MET A 14 -10.63 2.40 14.20
C MET A 14 -10.12 3.84 14.36
N LYS A 15 -10.98 4.85 14.14
CA LYS A 15 -10.60 6.26 14.03
C LYS A 15 -11.40 7.14 15.00
N ASN A 16 -11.58 6.68 16.24
CA ASN A 16 -12.23 7.43 17.32
C ASN A 16 -13.58 8.05 16.92
N GLY A 17 -14.44 7.26 16.28
CA GLY A 17 -15.76 7.70 15.82
C GLY A 17 -15.76 8.57 14.56
N CYS A 18 -14.60 8.81 13.94
CA CYS A 18 -14.48 9.67 12.76
C CYS A 18 -14.63 8.88 11.45
N VAL A 19 -15.16 9.54 10.42
CA VAL A 19 -15.21 9.05 9.04
C VAL A 19 -14.74 10.16 8.11
N TYR A 20 -13.73 9.89 7.30
CA TYR A 20 -13.11 10.87 6.41
C TYR A 20 -12.41 10.16 5.23
N PRO A 21 -12.21 10.84 4.09
CA PRO A 21 -11.53 10.23 2.95
C PRO A 21 -10.02 10.06 3.19
N CYS A 22 -9.39 9.16 2.45
CA CYS A 22 -7.93 9.14 2.35
C CYS A 22 -7.41 10.26 1.45
N MET A 23 -6.16 10.65 1.66
CA MET A 23 -5.37 11.49 0.77
C MET A 23 -4.71 10.61 -0.31
N GLY A 24 -4.89 10.99 -1.57
CA GLY A 24 -4.37 10.22 -2.71
C GLY A 24 -4.92 8.80 -2.74
N CYS A 25 -4.05 7.80 -2.99
CA CYS A 25 -4.49 6.41 -3.12
C CYS A 25 -5.05 5.81 -1.83
N ARG A 26 -4.37 6.03 -0.68
CA ARG A 26 -4.72 5.34 0.58
C ARG A 26 -4.08 5.93 1.85
N SER A 27 -3.57 7.15 1.84
CA SER A 27 -2.99 7.74 3.05
C SER A 27 -4.10 8.29 3.95
N PHE A 28 -4.23 7.76 5.16
CA PHE A 28 -5.17 8.26 6.16
C PHE A 28 -4.45 9.14 7.16
N LEU A 29 -5.02 10.31 7.43
CA LEU A 29 -4.59 11.15 8.54
C LEU A 29 -4.77 10.40 9.86
N THR A 30 -3.90 10.68 10.82
CA THR A 30 -4.13 10.33 12.22
C THR A 30 -5.20 11.25 12.82
N VAL A 31 -5.92 10.73 13.80
CA VAL A 31 -6.86 11.50 14.60
C VAL A 31 -6.06 12.22 15.69
N GLU A 32 -6.11 13.55 15.72
CA GLU A 32 -5.23 14.38 16.58
C GLU A 32 -6.08 15.32 17.43
N ASP A 33 -5.91 15.28 18.75
CA ASP A 33 -6.73 16.08 19.68
C ASP A 33 -6.46 17.58 19.59
N SER A 34 -5.23 17.94 19.24
CA SER A 34 -4.81 19.31 18.95
C SER A 34 -5.40 19.88 17.67
N GLN A 35 -6.00 19.04 16.80
CA GLN A 35 -6.53 19.44 15.50
C GLN A 35 -8.05 19.40 15.51
N ARG A 36 -8.65 20.57 15.78
CA ARG A 36 -10.10 20.76 15.89
C ARG A 36 -10.59 21.86 14.95
N ASN A 37 -11.82 21.69 14.46
CA ASN A 37 -12.58 22.76 13.83
C ASN A 37 -13.21 23.67 14.91
N PRO A 38 -13.70 24.87 14.56
CA PRO A 38 -14.36 25.77 15.51
C PRO A 38 -15.57 25.16 16.23
N ASP A 39 -16.23 24.18 15.62
CA ASP A 39 -17.37 23.45 16.19
C ASP A 39 -16.97 22.32 17.15
N GLY A 40 -15.66 22.13 17.39
CA GLY A 40 -15.13 21.07 18.25
C GLY A 40 -15.00 19.70 17.58
N SER A 41 -15.35 19.55 16.31
CA SER A 41 -15.09 18.32 15.55
C SER A 41 -13.61 18.15 15.19
N TYR A 42 -13.15 16.92 14.97
CA TYR A 42 -11.79 16.64 14.50
C TYR A 42 -11.53 17.25 13.12
N LYS A 43 -10.38 17.89 12.94
CA LYS A 43 -9.98 18.47 11.66
C LYS A 43 -9.27 17.46 10.77
N PHE A 44 -9.75 17.31 9.53
CA PHE A 44 -9.15 16.48 8.48
C PHE A 44 -8.86 17.27 7.20
N TYR A 45 -9.84 18.04 6.71
CA TYR A 45 -9.66 18.85 5.50
C TYR A 45 -8.61 19.97 5.72
N GLY A 46 -7.76 20.16 4.72
CA GLY A 46 -6.62 21.09 4.74
C GLY A 46 -5.35 20.55 5.43
N ARG A 47 -5.41 19.38 6.07
CA ARG A 47 -4.22 18.68 6.55
C ARG A 47 -3.54 17.93 5.40
N PHE A 48 -2.27 17.57 5.58
CA PHE A 48 -1.46 16.93 4.54
C PHE A 48 -0.46 15.91 5.09
N ASN A 49 0.25 15.23 4.19
CA ASN A 49 1.35 14.32 4.51
C ASN A 49 2.68 14.88 3.97
N GLN A 50 3.73 14.91 4.79
CA GLN A 50 5.07 15.41 4.45
C GLN A 50 5.86 14.42 3.57
N GLY A 51 5.40 13.17 3.54
CA GLY A 51 5.84 12.11 2.66
C GLY A 51 6.17 10.80 3.37
N VAL A 52 6.80 9.91 2.60
CA VAL A 52 6.98 8.49 2.96
C VAL A 52 8.47 8.11 2.87
N VAL A 53 8.93 7.29 3.82
CA VAL A 53 10.15 6.47 3.71
C VAL A 53 9.74 5.03 3.96
N THR A 54 10.10 4.11 3.06
CA THR A 54 9.63 2.71 3.13
C THR A 54 10.75 1.77 3.58
N ILE A 55 10.52 1.06 4.68
CA ILE A 55 11.39 -0.05 5.10
C ILE A 55 11.10 -1.29 4.23
N ASN A 56 12.17 -1.97 3.80
CA ASN A 56 12.07 -3.24 3.11
C ASN A 56 12.22 -4.38 4.13
N LEU A 57 11.11 -4.99 4.54
CA LEU A 57 11.12 -6.04 5.57
C LEU A 57 11.85 -7.31 5.10
N VAL A 58 11.88 -7.55 3.79
CA VAL A 58 12.61 -8.67 3.19
C VAL A 58 14.12 -8.48 3.35
N ASP A 59 14.62 -7.25 3.26
CA ASP A 59 16.02 -6.93 3.49
C ASP A 59 16.44 -7.24 4.94
N VAL A 60 15.58 -6.91 5.89
CA VAL A 60 15.78 -7.19 7.32
C VAL A 60 15.86 -8.70 7.53
N ALA A 61 14.87 -9.45 7.02
CA ALA A 61 14.84 -10.91 7.14
C ALA A 61 16.05 -11.57 6.47
N CYS A 62 16.40 -11.18 5.25
CA CYS A 62 17.56 -11.75 4.55
C CYS A 62 18.88 -11.41 5.26
N SER A 63 19.02 -10.19 5.79
CA SER A 63 20.24 -9.77 6.51
C SER A 63 20.42 -10.52 7.84
N SER A 64 19.34 -10.99 8.45
CA SER A 64 19.40 -11.78 9.69
C SER A 64 19.82 -13.24 9.47
N ASN A 65 19.90 -13.70 8.22
CA ASN A 65 20.13 -15.11 7.87
C ASN A 65 19.15 -16.12 8.50
N GLY A 66 18.00 -15.67 9.00
CA GLY A 66 17.01 -16.52 9.69
C GLY A 66 17.18 -16.56 11.21
N ASP A 67 18.16 -15.85 11.76
CA ASP A 67 18.34 -15.69 13.21
C ASP A 67 17.35 -14.64 13.75
N MET A 68 16.51 -15.05 14.70
CA MET A 68 15.42 -14.23 15.22
C MET A 68 15.92 -13.05 16.07
N ASP A 69 16.97 -13.24 16.87
CA ASP A 69 17.50 -12.18 17.73
C ASP A 69 18.20 -11.12 16.87
N LEU A 70 18.95 -11.58 15.87
CA LEU A 70 19.58 -10.70 14.88
C LEU A 70 18.53 -9.98 14.02
N PHE A 71 17.41 -10.63 13.68
CA PHE A 71 16.31 -9.99 12.96
C PHE A 71 15.79 -8.77 13.72
N TRP A 72 15.49 -8.89 15.01
CA TRP A 72 14.97 -7.77 15.79
C TRP A 72 15.99 -6.64 15.92
N LYS A 73 17.27 -6.98 16.10
CA LYS A 73 18.35 -5.99 16.13
C LYS A 73 18.47 -5.22 14.81
N ILE A 74 18.47 -5.93 13.67
CA ILE A 74 18.55 -5.31 12.35
C ILE A 74 17.30 -4.50 12.05
N LEU A 75 16.11 -4.97 12.45
CA LEU A 75 14.87 -4.23 12.29
C LEU A 75 14.99 -2.87 13.00
N ASP A 76 15.44 -2.85 14.25
CA ASP A 76 15.64 -1.61 15.00
C ASP A 76 16.67 -0.69 14.32
N GLU A 77 17.83 -1.21 13.91
CA GLU A 77 18.84 -0.41 13.18
C GLU A 77 18.28 0.22 11.88
N ARG A 78 17.44 -0.52 11.14
CA ARG A 78 16.81 -0.02 9.91
C ARG A 78 15.67 0.94 10.17
N LEU A 79 14.95 0.80 11.29
CA LEU A 79 13.93 1.75 11.70
C LEU A 79 14.55 3.10 12.07
N GLU A 80 15.66 3.12 12.81
CA GLU A 80 16.38 4.35 13.12
C GLU A 80 16.94 5.02 11.85
N LEU A 81 17.40 4.24 10.86
CA LEU A 81 17.78 4.77 9.56
C LEU A 81 16.59 5.41 8.81
N CYS A 82 15.42 4.75 8.83
CA CYS A 82 14.20 5.29 8.22
C CYS A 82 13.78 6.59 8.92
N HIS A 83 13.86 6.63 10.25
CA HIS A 83 13.54 7.81 11.05
C HIS A 83 14.43 8.99 10.70
N ARG A 84 15.75 8.81 10.62
CA ARG A 84 16.68 9.84 10.12
C ARG A 84 16.32 10.35 8.72
N ALA A 85 15.90 9.47 7.83
CA ALA A 85 15.48 9.88 6.49
C ALA A 85 14.15 10.67 6.52
N LEU A 86 13.21 10.28 7.38
CA LEU A 86 11.96 11.02 7.61
C LEU A 86 12.25 12.41 8.20
N ARG A 87 13.16 12.50 9.19
CA ARG A 87 13.65 13.76 9.77
C ARG A 87 14.24 14.67 8.71
N CYS A 88 15.12 14.16 7.85
CA CYS A 88 15.71 14.95 6.77
C CYS A 88 14.64 15.60 5.87
N ARG A 89 13.56 14.88 5.56
CA ARG A 89 12.42 15.43 4.80
C ARG A 89 11.67 16.51 5.57
N HIS A 90 11.40 16.26 6.85
CA HIS A 90 10.71 17.22 7.72
C HIS A 90 11.52 18.52 7.86
N GLU A 91 12.80 18.40 8.19
CA GLU A 91 13.73 19.51 8.40
C GLU A 91 13.94 20.32 7.12
N ARG A 92 13.88 19.68 5.95
CA ARG A 92 13.97 20.36 4.65
C ARG A 92 12.81 21.34 4.40
N LEU A 93 11.66 21.15 5.06
CA LEU A 93 10.49 22.02 4.95
C LEU A 93 10.54 23.20 5.92
N LEU A 94 11.37 23.15 6.96
CA LEU A 94 11.48 24.23 7.94
C LEU A 94 11.95 25.53 7.28
N GLY A 95 11.35 26.65 7.67
CA GLY A 95 11.62 27.98 7.12
C GLY A 95 11.06 28.20 5.71
N THR A 96 10.38 27.22 5.11
CA THR A 96 9.76 27.40 3.79
C THR A 96 8.63 28.44 3.90
N PRO A 97 8.63 29.52 3.10
CA PRO A 97 7.57 30.52 3.13
C PRO A 97 6.33 30.04 2.37
N SER A 98 5.16 30.54 2.76
CA SER A 98 3.87 30.25 2.12
C SER A 98 3.84 30.59 0.61
N ASP A 99 4.74 31.47 0.16
CA ASP A 99 4.82 31.98 -1.22
C ASP A 99 5.22 30.92 -2.25
N VAL A 100 5.82 29.79 -1.82
CA VAL A 100 6.20 28.71 -2.75
C VAL A 100 4.99 28.04 -3.42
N ALA A 101 3.80 28.12 -2.80
CA ALA A 101 2.56 27.61 -3.37
C ALA A 101 1.33 28.31 -2.74
N PRO A 102 0.98 29.53 -3.18
CA PRO A 102 -0.08 30.34 -2.55
C PRO A 102 -1.44 29.65 -2.51
N ILE A 103 -1.77 28.82 -3.51
CA ILE A 103 -3.01 28.05 -3.51
C ILE A 103 -3.09 27.07 -2.31
N LEU A 104 -1.98 26.42 -1.98
CA LEU A 104 -1.89 25.49 -0.86
C LEU A 104 -1.89 26.23 0.47
N TRP A 105 -1.04 27.23 0.60
CA TRP A 105 -0.69 27.78 1.91
C TRP A 105 -1.47 29.04 2.29
N GLN A 106 -1.96 29.82 1.32
CA GLN A 106 -2.58 31.13 1.56
C GLN A 106 -4.09 31.12 1.24
N ASN A 107 -4.49 30.43 0.17
CA ASN A 107 -5.85 30.53 -0.38
C ASN A 107 -6.81 29.43 0.10
N GLY A 108 -6.40 28.59 1.06
CA GLY A 108 -7.29 27.69 1.79
C GLY A 108 -7.33 26.23 1.31
N ALA A 109 -6.47 25.80 0.38
CA ALA A 109 -6.44 24.37 0.02
C ALA A 109 -5.85 23.50 1.14
N LEU A 110 -4.74 23.95 1.75
CA LEU A 110 -4.20 23.36 2.99
C LEU A 110 -4.37 24.32 4.16
N ALA A 111 -3.96 25.57 4.01
CA ALA A 111 -4.01 26.56 5.08
C ALA A 111 -4.35 27.96 4.56
N ARG A 112 -4.49 28.93 5.48
CA ARG A 112 -4.65 30.36 5.21
C ARG A 112 -3.57 31.15 5.94
N LEU A 113 -2.32 30.89 5.61
CA LEU A 113 -1.15 31.62 6.09
C LEU A 113 -1.07 32.99 5.42
N LYS A 114 -0.45 33.95 6.10
CA LYS A 114 -0.13 35.25 5.49
C LYS A 114 0.97 35.06 4.43
N LYS A 115 1.05 36.00 3.50
CA LYS A 115 2.16 36.09 2.55
C LYS A 115 3.49 36.17 3.31
N GLY A 116 4.47 35.34 2.96
CA GLY A 116 5.78 35.26 3.63
C GLY A 116 5.82 34.52 4.97
N GLU A 117 4.70 34.04 5.51
CA GLU A 117 4.67 33.24 6.74
C GLU A 117 5.24 31.83 6.51
N THR A 118 6.01 31.28 7.45
CA THR A 118 6.62 29.95 7.31
C THR A 118 5.63 28.81 7.59
N LEU A 119 5.91 27.64 7.01
CA LEU A 119 5.07 26.45 7.17
C LEU A 119 5.25 25.76 8.55
N ASP A 120 6.22 26.17 9.35
CA ASP A 120 6.76 25.39 10.48
C ASP A 120 5.68 24.90 11.44
N LYS A 121 4.74 25.77 11.82
CA LYS A 121 3.64 25.40 12.73
C LYS A 121 2.73 24.28 12.20
N LEU A 122 2.67 24.10 10.88
CA LEU A 122 1.88 23.06 10.21
C LEU A 122 2.63 21.72 10.13
N LEU A 123 3.91 21.69 10.48
CA LEU A 123 4.75 20.48 10.44
C LEU A 123 4.71 19.70 11.77
N TYR A 124 4.20 20.31 12.84
CA TYR A 124 4.14 19.77 14.20
C TYR A 124 2.71 19.63 14.71
N ASN A 125 2.55 19.11 15.93
CA ASN A 125 1.27 19.03 16.66
C ASN A 125 0.18 18.30 15.88
N GLY A 126 0.56 17.38 14.99
CA GLY A 126 -0.39 16.57 14.23
C GLY A 126 -1.12 17.29 13.10
N TYR A 127 -0.81 18.55 12.77
CA TYR A 127 -1.43 19.19 11.60
C TYR A 127 -1.13 18.41 10.32
N SER A 128 0.13 18.04 10.10
CA SER A 128 0.54 17.12 9.05
C SER A 128 1.02 15.79 9.62
N THR A 129 0.98 14.78 8.77
CA THR A 129 1.49 13.43 9.06
C THR A 129 2.79 13.19 8.29
N ILE A 130 3.58 12.22 8.74
CA ILE A 130 4.72 11.69 7.98
C ILE A 130 4.73 10.16 8.11
N SER A 131 5.05 9.45 7.03
CA SER A 131 4.72 8.04 6.92
C SER A 131 5.94 7.13 6.93
N LEU A 132 5.97 6.20 7.89
CA LEU A 132 6.83 5.03 7.85
C LEU A 132 6.15 3.97 6.98
N GLY A 133 6.58 3.92 5.73
CA GLY A 133 6.16 2.90 4.76
C GLY A 133 6.74 1.53 5.09
N TYR A 134 6.06 0.45 4.71
CA TYR A 134 6.61 -0.91 4.75
C TYR A 134 6.13 -1.77 3.57
N ALA A 135 6.86 -2.86 3.33
CA ALA A 135 6.66 -3.76 2.20
C ALA A 135 7.25 -5.15 2.47
N GLY A 136 6.66 -6.18 1.86
CA GLY A 136 7.19 -7.54 1.86
C GLY A 136 6.99 -8.33 3.14
N LEU A 137 5.83 -8.17 3.80
CA LEU A 137 5.53 -8.91 5.03
C LEU A 137 5.44 -10.42 4.78
N TYR A 138 4.90 -10.82 3.62
CA TYR A 138 4.87 -12.21 3.18
C TYR A 138 6.28 -12.80 3.05
N GLU A 139 7.15 -12.20 2.22
CA GLU A 139 8.49 -12.73 1.95
C GLU A 139 9.36 -12.70 3.20
N MET A 140 9.19 -11.70 4.07
CA MET A 140 9.81 -11.64 5.39
C MET A 140 9.42 -12.85 6.25
N CYS A 141 8.13 -13.18 6.34
CA CYS A 141 7.67 -14.34 7.12
C CYS A 141 8.20 -15.64 6.52
N VAL A 142 8.16 -15.80 5.20
CA VAL A 142 8.70 -16.99 4.53
C VAL A 142 10.19 -17.14 4.82
N ARG A 143 10.97 -16.05 4.77
CA ARG A 143 12.41 -16.10 5.03
C ARG A 143 12.75 -16.47 6.48
N MET A 144 11.97 -15.98 7.45
CA MET A 144 12.24 -16.15 8.88
C MET A 144 11.67 -17.44 9.45
N THR A 145 10.52 -17.89 8.95
CA THR A 145 9.74 -19.00 9.54
C THR A 145 9.55 -20.18 8.59
N GLY A 146 9.89 -20.02 7.31
CA GLY A 146 9.57 -20.98 6.26
C GLY A 146 8.11 -20.96 5.81
N LYS A 147 7.27 -20.09 6.38
CA LYS A 147 5.81 -20.09 6.21
C LYS A 147 5.28 -18.69 5.83
N SER A 148 4.16 -18.66 5.10
CA SER A 148 3.44 -17.40 4.84
C SER A 148 2.87 -16.83 6.14
N HIS A 149 2.75 -15.52 6.23
CA HIS A 149 2.01 -14.84 7.31
C HIS A 149 0.53 -15.27 7.44
N THR A 150 -0.05 -15.96 6.45
CA THR A 150 -1.38 -16.58 6.53
C THR A 150 -1.39 -17.87 7.34
N ASP A 151 -0.24 -18.52 7.54
CA ASP A 151 -0.09 -19.69 8.39
C ASP A 151 -0.29 -19.30 9.87
N PRO A 152 -1.13 -20.01 10.64
CA PRO A 152 -1.37 -19.71 12.06
C PRO A 152 -0.11 -19.64 12.93
N GLU A 153 0.97 -20.34 12.57
CA GLU A 153 2.22 -20.31 13.32
C GLU A 153 3.09 -19.08 12.98
N ALA A 154 2.97 -18.52 11.78
CA ALA A 154 3.75 -17.36 11.34
C ALA A 154 3.00 -16.03 11.53
N LYS A 155 1.66 -16.05 11.53
CA LYS A 155 0.82 -14.86 11.75
C LYS A 155 1.19 -14.07 13.03
N PRO A 156 1.43 -14.70 14.20
CA PRO A 156 1.83 -13.96 15.40
C PRO A 156 3.13 -13.18 15.22
N PHE A 157 4.09 -13.71 14.46
CA PHE A 157 5.34 -13.01 14.14
C PHE A 157 5.07 -11.80 13.25
N ALA A 158 4.26 -11.95 12.20
CA ALA A 158 3.86 -10.85 11.32
C ALA A 158 3.18 -9.70 12.08
N LEU A 159 2.24 -10.02 12.98
CA LEU A 159 1.57 -9.05 13.83
C LEU A 159 2.53 -8.35 14.80
N LYS A 160 3.48 -9.09 15.41
CA LYS A 160 4.52 -8.50 16.29
C LYS A 160 5.40 -7.51 15.54
N VAL A 161 5.81 -7.82 14.30
CA VAL A 161 6.59 -6.89 13.47
C VAL A 161 5.78 -5.62 13.19
N MET A 162 4.52 -5.76 12.79
CA MET A 162 3.63 -4.62 12.56
C MET A 162 3.41 -3.77 13.83
N GLN A 163 3.26 -4.40 14.99
CA GLN A 163 3.17 -3.68 16.27
C GLN A 163 4.45 -2.90 16.56
N LYS A 164 5.63 -3.53 16.37
CA LYS A 164 6.94 -2.86 16.56
C LYS A 164 7.10 -1.62 15.68
N LEU A 165 6.60 -1.63 14.44
CA LEU A 165 6.59 -0.44 13.57
C LEU A 165 5.74 0.70 14.17
N ASN A 166 4.59 0.37 14.75
CA ASN A 166 3.71 1.35 15.39
C ASN A 166 4.32 1.88 16.69
N ASP A 167 4.94 1.01 17.50
CA ASP A 167 5.61 1.38 18.74
C ASP A 167 6.72 2.40 18.46
N LYS A 168 7.52 2.19 17.40
CA LYS A 168 8.53 3.16 16.95
C LYS A 168 7.93 4.48 16.47
N CYS A 169 6.84 4.45 15.69
CA CYS A 169 6.15 5.68 15.31
C CYS A 169 5.62 6.46 16.54
N ALA A 170 5.12 5.75 17.56
CA ALA A 170 4.64 6.35 18.79
C ALA A 170 5.79 6.96 19.62
N GLU A 171 6.92 6.24 19.73
CA GLU A 171 8.15 6.73 20.37
C GLU A 171 8.62 8.03 19.73
N TRP A 172 8.79 8.06 18.41
CA TRP A 172 9.23 9.26 17.68
C TRP A 172 8.22 10.41 17.79
N LYS A 173 6.92 10.10 17.75
CA LYS A 173 5.87 11.12 17.94
C LYS A 173 5.93 11.76 19.32
N ALA A 174 6.11 10.96 20.37
CA ALA A 174 6.22 11.46 21.74
C ALA A 174 7.47 12.32 21.95
N ALA A 175 8.59 11.93 21.35
CA ALA A 175 9.86 12.65 21.49
C ALA A 175 9.88 13.98 20.71
N GLU A 176 9.22 14.05 19.55
CA GLU A 176 9.44 15.13 18.59
C GLU A 176 8.19 15.94 18.23
N ASN A 177 7.01 15.50 18.68
CA ASN A 177 5.74 16.13 18.39
C ASN A 177 5.43 16.21 16.87
N ILE A 178 5.91 15.21 16.13
CA ILE A 178 5.64 14.99 14.71
C ILE A 178 4.75 13.75 14.57
N SER A 179 3.72 13.82 13.73
CA SER A 179 2.75 12.72 13.63
C SER A 179 3.21 11.63 12.65
N TYR A 180 4.05 10.72 13.17
CA TYR A 180 4.46 9.51 12.47
C TYR A 180 3.33 8.49 12.41
N SER A 181 3.19 7.80 11.27
CA SER A 181 2.22 6.71 11.14
C SER A 181 2.69 5.62 10.18
N VAL A 182 2.37 4.37 10.52
CA VAL A 182 2.68 3.20 9.70
C VAL A 182 1.78 3.19 8.45
N TYR A 183 2.41 3.00 7.29
CA TYR A 183 1.78 3.16 5.98
C TYR A 183 2.06 1.95 5.08
N GLY A 184 1.01 1.27 4.63
CA GLY A 184 1.15 0.25 3.59
C GLY A 184 1.52 0.93 2.27
N THR A 185 2.80 0.92 1.90
CA THR A 185 3.30 1.67 0.73
C THR A 185 2.71 1.12 -0.57
N PRO A 186 2.08 1.93 -1.44
CA PRO A 186 1.69 1.52 -2.79
C PRO A 186 2.95 1.17 -3.61
N MET A 187 3.26 -0.10 -3.76
CA MET A 187 4.50 -0.56 -4.39
C MET A 187 4.45 -0.63 -5.92
N GLU A 188 3.99 0.40 -6.61
CA GLU A 188 3.68 0.30 -8.05
C GLU A 188 4.88 -0.10 -8.92
N SER A 189 5.84 0.81 -9.08
CA SER A 189 7.12 0.55 -9.75
C SER A 189 8.18 0.09 -8.76
N THR A 190 8.02 0.44 -7.48
CA THR A 190 8.96 0.13 -6.40
C THR A 190 9.09 -1.36 -6.14
N THR A 191 8.04 -2.17 -6.38
CA THR A 191 8.09 -3.63 -6.19
C THR A 191 9.20 -4.28 -7.02
N TYR A 192 9.32 -3.91 -8.30
CA TYR A 192 10.35 -4.44 -9.19
C TYR A 192 11.74 -4.00 -8.77
N LYS A 193 11.89 -2.72 -8.39
CA LYS A 193 13.17 -2.20 -7.89
C LYS A 193 13.61 -2.91 -6.61
N PHE A 194 12.71 -3.14 -5.66
CA PHE A 194 12.99 -3.88 -4.43
C PHE A 194 13.44 -5.30 -4.75
N ALA A 195 12.69 -6.03 -5.57
CA ALA A 195 13.05 -7.38 -5.97
C ALA A 195 14.45 -7.44 -6.61
N LYS A 196 14.75 -6.56 -7.58
CA LYS A 196 16.07 -6.53 -8.23
C LYS A 196 17.21 -6.17 -7.28
N CYS A 197 17.02 -5.21 -6.36
CA CYS A 197 18.01 -4.89 -5.35
C CYS A 197 18.27 -6.06 -4.38
N LEU A 198 17.21 -6.73 -3.94
CA LEU A 198 17.31 -7.91 -3.07
C LEU A 198 18.00 -9.08 -3.78
N GLN A 199 17.63 -9.37 -5.03
CA GLN A 199 18.29 -10.39 -5.86
C GLN A 199 19.78 -10.11 -6.04
N LYS A 200 20.16 -8.85 -6.30
CA LYS A 200 21.57 -8.46 -6.43
C LYS A 200 22.34 -8.65 -5.13
N ARG A 201 21.71 -8.38 -3.98
CA ARG A 201 22.37 -8.42 -2.66
C ARG A 201 22.42 -9.83 -2.06
N PHE A 202 21.36 -10.61 -2.20
CA PHE A 202 21.18 -11.89 -1.51
C PHE A 202 21.06 -13.10 -2.44
N GLY A 203 21.09 -12.89 -3.76
CA GLY A 203 20.84 -13.93 -4.74
C GLY A 203 19.37 -14.34 -4.81
N ILE A 204 19.13 -15.51 -5.39
CA ILE A 204 17.80 -16.09 -5.56
C ILE A 204 17.49 -17.02 -4.38
N ILE A 205 16.50 -16.62 -3.58
CA ILE A 205 15.97 -17.39 -2.46
C ILE A 205 14.53 -17.76 -2.80
N LYS A 206 14.25 -19.07 -2.87
CA LYS A 206 12.93 -19.60 -3.23
C LYS A 206 11.85 -19.06 -2.29
N GLY A 207 10.75 -18.56 -2.85
CA GLY A 207 9.63 -17.96 -2.12
C GLY A 207 9.88 -16.55 -1.55
N VAL A 208 11.07 -15.98 -1.75
CA VAL A 208 11.48 -14.69 -1.13
C VAL A 208 11.99 -13.71 -2.19
N THR A 209 13.02 -14.08 -2.97
CA THR A 209 13.61 -13.21 -4.01
C THR A 209 13.60 -13.86 -5.39
N ASP A 210 12.92 -15.00 -5.54
CA ASP A 210 12.80 -15.76 -6.79
C ASP A 210 11.84 -15.13 -7.82
N LYS A 211 11.02 -14.17 -7.40
CA LYS A 211 10.13 -13.41 -8.28
C LYS A 211 10.66 -12.01 -8.52
N ASN A 212 10.22 -11.39 -9.62
CA ASN A 212 10.58 -10.01 -9.95
C ASN A 212 9.72 -8.97 -9.24
N TYR A 213 9.01 -9.35 -8.18
CA TYR A 213 8.19 -8.47 -7.37
C TYR A 213 8.26 -8.89 -5.91
N ILE A 214 7.97 -7.94 -5.04
CA ILE A 214 7.76 -8.12 -3.60
C ILE A 214 6.29 -7.82 -3.29
N THR A 215 5.69 -8.62 -2.42
CA THR A 215 4.30 -8.48 -2.00
C THR A 215 4.08 -7.14 -1.32
N ASN A 216 2.96 -6.51 -1.68
CA ASN A 216 2.62 -5.16 -1.25
C ASN A 216 2.21 -5.17 0.23
N SER A 217 2.98 -4.49 1.09
CA SER A 217 2.65 -4.33 2.52
C SER A 217 2.30 -5.66 3.22
N TYR A 218 1.07 -5.81 3.72
CA TYR A 218 0.54 -6.97 4.45
C TYR A 218 -0.33 -7.90 3.59
N HIS A 219 -0.40 -7.68 2.28
CA HIS A 219 -1.33 -8.42 1.42
C HIS A 219 -1.00 -9.91 1.45
N VAL A 220 -2.03 -10.74 1.40
CA VAL A 220 -1.86 -12.17 1.09
C VAL A 220 -1.17 -12.28 -0.26
N HIS A 221 -0.19 -13.17 -0.38
CA HIS A 221 0.59 -13.28 -1.61
C HIS A 221 -0.32 -13.74 -2.76
N VAL A 222 -0.11 -13.17 -3.94
CA VAL A 222 -1.02 -13.25 -5.09
C VAL A 222 -1.26 -14.67 -5.63
N THR A 223 -0.36 -15.60 -5.31
CA THR A 223 -0.48 -17.02 -5.69
C THR A 223 -1.17 -17.89 -4.63
N GLU A 224 -1.45 -17.37 -3.43
CA GLU A 224 -2.10 -18.15 -2.37
C GLU A 224 -3.59 -18.31 -2.69
N LYS A 225 -4.06 -19.57 -2.74
CA LYS A 225 -5.47 -19.88 -2.95
C LYS A 225 -6.25 -19.61 -1.66
N ILE A 226 -6.99 -18.51 -1.64
CA ILE A 226 -7.83 -18.07 -0.53
C ILE A 226 -9.11 -17.44 -1.08
N ASP A 227 -10.25 -17.66 -0.44
CA ASP A 227 -11.50 -17.02 -0.84
C ASP A 227 -11.53 -15.54 -0.42
N ALA A 228 -12.38 -14.75 -1.08
CA ALA A 228 -12.48 -13.31 -0.86
C ALA A 228 -12.75 -12.95 0.62
N PHE A 229 -13.62 -13.69 1.29
CA PHE A 229 -14.08 -13.39 2.63
C PHE A 229 -13.00 -13.69 3.67
N SER A 230 -12.37 -14.87 3.57
CA SER A 230 -11.24 -15.25 4.42
C SER A 230 -10.06 -14.29 4.25
N LYS A 231 -9.75 -13.91 3.01
CA LYS A 231 -8.68 -12.94 2.71
C LYS A 231 -8.94 -11.58 3.35
N LEU A 232 -10.14 -11.03 3.14
CA LEU A 232 -10.52 -9.74 3.73
C LEU A 232 -10.56 -9.81 5.27
N LYS A 233 -11.03 -10.92 5.85
CA LYS A 233 -11.04 -11.09 7.31
C LYS A 233 -9.62 -11.08 7.86
N PHE A 234 -8.73 -11.86 7.28
CA PHE A 234 -7.32 -11.93 7.66
C PHE A 234 -6.64 -10.56 7.54
N GLU A 235 -6.77 -9.92 6.37
CA GLU A 235 -6.14 -8.63 6.09
C GLU A 235 -6.68 -7.49 6.96
N SER A 236 -7.93 -7.59 7.44
CA SER A 236 -8.52 -6.59 8.35
C SER A 236 -7.73 -6.42 9.65
N GLU A 237 -7.08 -7.48 10.14
CA GLU A 237 -6.27 -7.43 11.35
C GLU A 237 -5.01 -6.57 11.14
N PHE A 238 -4.45 -6.61 9.93
CA PHE A 238 -3.28 -5.80 9.56
C PHE A 238 -3.65 -4.36 9.22
N GLN A 239 -4.86 -4.10 8.69
CA GLN A 239 -5.32 -2.71 8.50
C GLN A 239 -5.36 -1.93 9.82
N LYS A 240 -5.71 -2.60 10.93
CA LYS A 240 -5.68 -1.99 12.27
C LYS A 240 -4.28 -1.54 12.69
N LEU A 241 -3.24 -2.26 12.25
CA LEU A 241 -1.84 -1.96 12.52
C LEU A 241 -1.18 -1.10 11.42
N SER A 242 -1.95 -0.58 10.48
CA SER A 242 -1.43 0.28 9.40
C SER A 242 -2.21 1.60 9.32
N PRO A 243 -2.31 2.36 10.43
CA PRO A 243 -3.24 3.48 10.57
C PRO A 243 -2.99 4.65 9.62
N GLY A 244 -1.75 4.83 9.14
CA GLY A 244 -1.38 5.88 8.19
C GLY A 244 -1.78 5.56 6.75
N GLY A 245 -2.11 4.30 6.45
CA GLY A 245 -2.66 3.89 5.16
C GLY A 245 -2.69 2.39 4.95
N ALA A 246 -3.81 1.91 4.42
CA ALA A 246 -4.09 0.50 4.15
C ALA A 246 -5.18 0.40 3.09
N ILE A 247 -5.20 -0.68 2.31
CA ILE A 247 -6.30 -1.05 1.41
C ILE A 247 -6.15 -2.54 1.09
N SER A 248 -7.25 -3.25 0.91
CA SER A 248 -7.24 -4.67 0.55
C SER A 248 -7.93 -4.89 -0.80
N TYR A 249 -7.41 -5.83 -1.60
CA TYR A 249 -7.96 -6.14 -2.92
C TYR A 249 -8.48 -7.57 -2.98
N VAL A 250 -9.60 -7.74 -3.69
CA VAL A 250 -10.15 -9.03 -4.08
C VAL A 250 -10.15 -9.11 -5.60
N GLU A 251 -9.30 -9.97 -6.16
CA GLU A 251 -9.34 -10.36 -7.56
C GLU A 251 -10.62 -11.14 -7.88
N VAL A 252 -11.40 -10.64 -8.83
CA VAL A 252 -12.68 -11.22 -9.26
C VAL A 252 -12.76 -11.31 -10.79
N PRO A 253 -13.56 -12.24 -11.33
CA PRO A 253 -13.83 -12.27 -12.76
C PRO A 253 -14.70 -11.06 -13.20
N ASN A 254 -15.19 -11.09 -14.43
CA ASN A 254 -16.25 -10.16 -14.82
C ASN A 254 -17.54 -10.51 -14.04
N LEU A 255 -18.00 -9.59 -13.21
CA LEU A 255 -19.21 -9.73 -12.38
C LEU A 255 -20.40 -8.90 -12.88
N GLN A 256 -20.35 -8.38 -14.11
CA GLN A 256 -21.42 -7.53 -14.66
C GLN A 256 -22.79 -8.22 -14.62
N ASP A 257 -22.84 -9.53 -14.84
CA ASP A 257 -24.06 -10.33 -14.81
C ASP A 257 -24.32 -11.01 -13.44
N ASN A 258 -23.52 -10.69 -12.41
CA ASN A 258 -23.65 -11.24 -11.06
C ASN A 258 -23.54 -10.15 -9.98
N ILE A 259 -24.50 -9.24 -9.99
CA ILE A 259 -24.58 -8.12 -9.04
C ILE A 259 -24.76 -8.61 -7.59
N GLU A 260 -25.43 -9.75 -7.39
CA GLU A 260 -25.64 -10.32 -6.05
C GLU A 260 -24.32 -10.67 -5.37
N ALA A 261 -23.37 -11.27 -6.09
CA ALA A 261 -22.03 -11.55 -5.58
C ALA A 261 -21.29 -10.26 -5.19
N VAL A 262 -21.38 -9.21 -6.01
CA VAL A 262 -20.80 -7.89 -5.70
C VAL A 262 -21.38 -7.34 -4.40
N ILE A 263 -22.71 -7.38 -4.24
CA ILE A 263 -23.39 -6.89 -3.03
C ILE A 263 -22.97 -7.69 -1.79
N GLN A 264 -22.81 -9.02 -1.90
CA GLN A 264 -22.35 -9.84 -0.78
C GLN A 264 -20.94 -9.46 -0.32
N VAL A 265 -20.00 -9.24 -1.25
CA VAL A 265 -18.65 -8.78 -0.91
C VAL A 265 -18.70 -7.37 -0.30
N MET A 266 -19.50 -6.45 -0.85
CA MET A 266 -19.65 -5.11 -0.30
C MET A 266 -20.19 -5.11 1.14
N LYS A 267 -21.20 -5.94 1.43
CA LYS A 267 -21.71 -6.14 2.80
C LYS A 267 -20.62 -6.65 3.72
N PHE A 268 -19.85 -7.65 3.27
CA PHE A 268 -18.74 -8.17 4.04
C PHE A 268 -17.66 -7.11 4.30
N ILE A 269 -17.31 -6.31 3.29
CA ILE A 269 -16.38 -5.18 3.43
C ILE A 269 -16.90 -4.23 4.51
N TYR A 270 -18.15 -3.80 4.41
CA TYR A 270 -18.78 -2.90 5.36
C TYR A 270 -18.68 -3.41 6.80
N ASP A 271 -18.84 -4.71 7.02
CA ASP A 271 -18.84 -5.29 8.36
C ASP A 271 -17.46 -5.67 8.92
N ASN A 272 -16.44 -5.84 8.07
CA ASN A 272 -15.20 -6.49 8.50
C ASN A 272 -13.91 -5.71 8.24
N ILE A 273 -13.85 -4.81 7.27
CA ILE A 273 -12.58 -4.16 6.88
C ILE A 273 -12.76 -2.69 6.50
N MET A 274 -11.80 -1.85 6.89
CA MET A 274 -11.93 -0.39 6.76
C MET A 274 -11.91 0.05 5.30
N TYR A 275 -10.95 -0.42 4.48
CA TYR A 275 -10.82 0.00 3.10
C TYR A 275 -10.50 -1.18 2.19
N ALA A 276 -11.39 -1.51 1.26
CA ALA A 276 -11.20 -2.63 0.35
C ALA A 276 -11.87 -2.40 -1.01
N GLU A 277 -11.50 -3.25 -1.97
CA GLU A 277 -11.98 -3.14 -3.34
C GLU A 277 -11.98 -4.48 -4.09
N LEU A 278 -12.84 -4.57 -5.10
CA LEU A 278 -12.92 -5.62 -6.10
C LEU A 278 -12.08 -5.21 -7.33
N ASN A 279 -11.01 -5.95 -7.61
CA ASN A 279 -10.25 -5.79 -8.84
C ASN A 279 -10.82 -6.73 -9.91
N THR A 280 -11.35 -6.14 -10.97
CA THR A 280 -11.80 -6.86 -12.17
C THR A 280 -10.91 -6.51 -13.35
N LYS A 281 -10.98 -7.33 -14.40
CA LYS A 281 -10.21 -7.16 -15.64
C LYS A 281 -11.14 -6.58 -16.70
N SER A 282 -10.74 -5.47 -17.30
CA SER A 282 -11.52 -4.76 -18.31
C SER A 282 -10.62 -4.49 -19.51
N ASP A 283 -10.60 -5.41 -20.45
CA ASP A 283 -9.72 -5.30 -21.61
C ASP A 283 -10.50 -5.27 -22.92
N TYR A 284 -9.86 -4.69 -23.94
CA TYR A 284 -10.41 -4.60 -25.27
C TYR A 284 -9.30 -4.63 -26.32
N CYS A 285 -9.46 -5.48 -27.35
CA CYS A 285 -8.57 -5.53 -28.50
C CYS A 285 -9.21 -4.81 -29.70
N GLU A 286 -8.63 -3.69 -30.13
CA GLU A 286 -9.15 -2.89 -31.24
C GLU A 286 -9.04 -3.59 -32.60
N CYS A 287 -8.13 -4.56 -32.74
CA CYS A 287 -7.93 -5.28 -33.99
C CYS A 287 -9.06 -6.27 -34.32
N CYS A 288 -9.71 -6.85 -33.31
CA CYS A 288 -10.70 -7.93 -33.51
C CYS A 288 -11.99 -7.77 -32.70
N GLY A 289 -12.08 -6.75 -31.84
CA GLY A 289 -13.24 -6.52 -30.98
C GLY A 289 -13.33 -7.43 -29.75
N TYR A 290 -12.29 -8.24 -29.47
CA TYR A 290 -12.27 -9.08 -28.27
C TYR A 290 -12.33 -8.23 -26.99
N ASN A 291 -13.29 -8.53 -26.12
CA ASN A 291 -13.61 -7.79 -24.90
C ASN A 291 -13.46 -8.62 -23.61
N GLY A 292 -12.73 -9.74 -23.70
CA GLY A 292 -12.35 -10.58 -22.56
C GLY A 292 -10.93 -10.29 -22.07
N GLU A 293 -10.40 -11.13 -21.19
CA GLU A 293 -9.06 -10.93 -20.61
C GLU A 293 -7.92 -11.11 -21.64
N ILE A 294 -7.12 -10.06 -21.84
CA ILE A 294 -5.87 -10.12 -22.59
C ILE A 294 -4.83 -10.90 -21.78
N GLN A 295 -4.19 -11.87 -22.43
CA GLN A 295 -3.33 -12.86 -21.77
C GLN A 295 -1.89 -12.37 -21.66
N ILE A 296 -1.17 -12.85 -20.65
CA ILE A 296 0.26 -12.58 -20.46
C ILE A 296 1.05 -13.85 -20.81
N VAL A 297 1.73 -13.80 -21.95
CA VAL A 297 2.55 -14.91 -22.48
C VAL A 297 4.04 -14.60 -22.37
N THR A 298 4.87 -15.65 -22.38
CA THR A 298 6.32 -15.48 -22.45
C THR A 298 6.75 -15.42 -23.90
N ASP A 299 7.43 -14.35 -24.31
CA ASP A 299 8.04 -14.22 -25.62
C ASP A 299 9.26 -15.13 -25.72
N GLU A 300 9.18 -16.17 -26.55
CA GLU A 300 10.23 -17.17 -26.73
C GLU A 300 11.56 -16.56 -27.21
N LYS A 301 11.54 -15.41 -27.89
CA LYS A 301 12.77 -14.80 -28.44
C LYS A 301 13.65 -14.14 -27.39
N ASN A 302 13.05 -13.60 -26.33
CA ASN A 302 13.75 -12.78 -25.36
C ASN A 302 13.41 -13.11 -23.88
N GLY A 303 12.52 -14.08 -23.64
CA GLY A 303 12.09 -14.52 -22.33
C GLY A 303 11.23 -13.50 -21.56
N LYS A 304 10.79 -12.41 -22.18
CA LYS A 304 10.00 -11.36 -21.52
C LYS A 304 8.52 -11.73 -21.50
N LEU A 305 7.82 -11.24 -20.49
CA LEU A 305 6.37 -11.29 -20.44
C LEU A 305 5.78 -10.21 -21.35
N VAL A 306 4.89 -10.62 -22.24
CA VAL A 306 4.20 -9.76 -23.21
C VAL A 306 2.69 -10.01 -23.15
N TRP A 307 1.92 -8.98 -23.49
CA TRP A 307 0.46 -9.04 -23.54
C TRP A 307 0.03 -9.46 -24.93
N GLU A 308 -0.88 -10.42 -25.02
CA GLU A 308 -1.35 -11.00 -26.26
C GLU A 308 -2.86 -11.18 -26.24
N CYS A 309 -3.53 -10.70 -27.29
CA CYS A 309 -4.94 -10.97 -27.51
C CYS A 309 -5.14 -12.47 -27.82
N PRO A 310 -5.90 -13.23 -27.01
CA PRO A 310 -6.10 -14.65 -27.25
C PRO A 310 -6.95 -14.94 -28.49
N SER A 311 -7.72 -13.95 -28.98
CA SER A 311 -8.59 -14.11 -30.14
C SER A 311 -7.89 -13.93 -31.48
N CYS A 312 -6.86 -13.07 -31.57
CA CYS A 312 -6.23 -12.73 -32.85
C CYS A 312 -4.69 -12.69 -32.81
N GLY A 313 -4.07 -12.96 -31.66
CA GLY A 313 -2.62 -12.90 -31.49
C GLY A 313 -2.03 -11.48 -31.50
N ASN A 314 -2.86 -10.43 -31.46
CA ASN A 314 -2.37 -9.06 -31.42
C ASN A 314 -1.49 -8.83 -30.18
N ARG A 315 -0.26 -8.38 -30.40
CA ARG A 315 0.70 -7.93 -29.37
C ARG A 315 0.96 -6.43 -29.43
N ASN A 316 0.35 -5.70 -30.38
CA ASN A 316 0.48 -4.27 -30.48
C ASN A 316 -0.31 -3.59 -29.35
N GLN A 317 0.44 -3.04 -28.41
CA GLN A 317 -0.05 -2.34 -27.22
C GLN A 317 -0.90 -1.11 -27.58
N ASP A 318 -0.59 -0.40 -28.67
CA ASP A 318 -1.36 0.75 -29.14
C ASP A 318 -2.73 0.37 -29.74
N LYS A 319 -3.00 -0.94 -29.87
CA LYS A 319 -4.26 -1.51 -30.37
C LYS A 319 -4.95 -2.37 -29.31
N MET A 320 -4.57 -2.21 -28.05
CA MET A 320 -5.20 -2.88 -26.91
C MET A 320 -5.39 -1.90 -25.78
N SER A 321 -6.59 -1.90 -25.20
CA SER A 321 -6.84 -1.31 -23.89
C SER A 321 -6.75 -2.43 -22.86
N VAL A 322 -5.76 -2.38 -21.98
CA VAL A 322 -5.62 -3.32 -20.86
C VAL A 322 -5.72 -2.54 -19.56
N ALA A 323 -6.81 -2.73 -18.82
CA ALA A 323 -7.01 -2.05 -17.55
C ALA A 323 -6.73 -3.03 -16.40
N ARG A 324 -5.75 -2.68 -15.57
CA ARG A 324 -5.48 -3.41 -14.31
C ARG A 324 -5.30 -2.43 -13.18
N ARG A 325 -5.70 -2.86 -11.99
CA ARG A 325 -5.34 -2.16 -10.75
C ARG A 325 -4.05 -2.72 -10.18
N THR A 326 -3.06 -1.85 -10.02
CA THR A 326 -1.74 -2.20 -9.49
C THR A 326 -1.62 -1.92 -8.01
N CYS A 327 -1.90 -0.67 -7.59
CA CYS A 327 -1.56 -0.19 -6.25
C CYS A 327 -2.53 0.85 -5.67
N GLY A 328 -3.63 1.16 -6.36
CA GLY A 328 -4.65 2.12 -5.89
C GLY A 328 -5.37 2.89 -6.99
N TYR A 329 -4.91 2.80 -8.24
CA TYR A 329 -5.60 3.35 -9.40
C TYR A 329 -5.61 2.34 -10.53
N ILE A 330 -6.52 2.54 -11.47
CA ILE A 330 -6.60 1.76 -12.70
C ILE A 330 -5.59 2.35 -13.68
N GLY A 331 -4.53 1.60 -13.97
CA GLY A 331 -3.64 1.93 -15.08
C GLY A 331 -4.18 1.31 -16.36
N THR A 332 -4.13 2.07 -17.45
CA THR A 332 -4.41 1.60 -18.81
C THR A 332 -3.12 1.46 -19.64
N GLN A 333 -1.97 1.56 -18.98
CA GLN A 333 -0.65 1.44 -19.59
C GLN A 333 0.03 0.15 -19.16
N PHE A 334 0.72 -0.49 -20.09
CA PHE A 334 1.46 -1.71 -19.84
C PHE A 334 2.56 -1.49 -18.80
N TRP A 335 2.72 -2.44 -17.89
CA TRP A 335 3.61 -2.32 -16.75
C TRP A 335 4.98 -2.95 -16.98
N ASN A 336 5.93 -2.65 -16.09
CA ASN A 336 7.24 -3.31 -16.07
C ASN A 336 7.12 -4.83 -15.87
N GLN A 337 8.23 -5.56 -16.10
CA GLN A 337 8.25 -7.03 -16.03
C GLN A 337 7.86 -7.58 -14.65
N GLY A 338 8.24 -6.91 -13.55
CA GLY A 338 7.87 -7.34 -12.20
C GLY A 338 6.37 -7.26 -11.95
N ARG A 339 5.77 -6.13 -12.31
CA ARG A 339 4.32 -5.94 -12.17
C ARG A 339 3.53 -6.83 -13.13
N THR A 340 4.03 -7.02 -14.36
CA THR A 340 3.43 -7.94 -15.32
C THR A 340 3.47 -9.38 -14.80
N GLN A 341 4.57 -9.81 -14.17
CA GLN A 341 4.66 -11.12 -13.52
C GLN A 341 3.68 -11.23 -12.35
N GLU A 342 3.61 -10.21 -11.48
CA GLU A 342 2.68 -10.19 -10.35
C GLU A 342 1.22 -10.31 -10.81
N ILE A 343 0.82 -9.58 -11.86
CA ILE A 343 -0.54 -9.67 -12.42
C ILE A 343 -0.81 -11.06 -13.01
N LYS A 344 0.17 -11.65 -13.70
CA LYS A 344 0.07 -13.00 -14.27
C LYS A 344 -0.15 -14.06 -13.18
N ASP A 345 0.47 -13.88 -12.02
CA ASP A 345 0.47 -14.84 -10.93
C ASP A 345 -0.77 -14.75 -10.01
N ARG A 346 -1.63 -13.73 -10.19
CA ARG A 346 -2.83 -13.51 -9.39
C ARG A 346 -3.85 -14.63 -9.57
N VAL A 347 -4.28 -15.22 -8.45
CA VAL A 347 -5.44 -16.10 -8.41
C VAL A 347 -6.72 -15.30 -8.21
N LEU A 348 -7.84 -15.81 -8.73
CA LEU A 348 -9.17 -15.29 -8.41
C LEU A 348 -9.58 -15.74 -7.01
N HIS A 349 -10.33 -14.89 -6.31
CA HIS A 349 -10.86 -15.20 -4.98
C HIS A 349 -12.38 -15.45 -4.98
N LEU A 350 -13.04 -15.24 -6.13
CA LEU A 350 -14.45 -15.56 -6.40
C LEU A 350 -14.56 -16.39 -7.66
#